data_AF-A0A6A5AUU3-F1
#
_entry.id   AF-A0A6A5AUU3-F1
#
_cell.length_a   1.000
_cell.length_b   1.000
_cell.length_c   1.000
_cell.angle_alpha   90.00
_cell.angle_beta   90.00
_cell.angle_gamma   90.00
#
_symmetry.space_group_name_H-M   'P 1'
#
loop_
_entity.id
_entity.type
_entity.pdbx_description
1 polymer ?
#
loop_
_entity_poly.entity_id
_entity_poly.type
_entity_poly.pdbx_seq_one_letter_code
_entity_poly.pdbx_strand_id
1 'polypeptide(L)'
;MTRRAKEQRQKRLELKRTVETAEEIERRQKWTLLLKQIDTPARPRTMSAPQMLTWHSSHAVVAAAGKFELPVRVEHAGSELSYTFNTKDMDINFSITFAGTTSEEYMVHPTRCASHESTIRGCHKVPGPGTVVLVWDNEYSWINSKELSYHVGLAQTSSPPTGVSGRSLLEGELRTRQAKHRVLNESYDNLRLQCTKRAAAIDAIERQLEELQQQLQQEADLHAMETTEADRVGREVDVVAAELAGFAILAHTVAGFVGAYTRVLPTGRLEAVVGLLLSTLNRAWHATLAPLLLRAKTT
;
A
#
# COMPACT_ATOMS: atom_id res chain seq x y z
N MET A 1 -6.56 10.65 -28.28
CA MET A 1 -7.06 9.30 -27.94
C MET A 1 -8.23 8.93 -28.86
N THR A 2 -8.15 7.79 -29.55
CA THR A 2 -9.18 7.36 -30.52
C THR A 2 -10.46 6.89 -29.82
N ARG A 3 -11.63 7.13 -30.44
CA ARG A 3 -12.97 6.73 -29.92
C ARG A 3 -13.03 5.25 -29.52
N ARG A 4 -12.38 4.39 -30.32
CA ARG A 4 -12.27 2.94 -30.11
C ARG A 4 -11.53 2.57 -28.81
N ALA A 5 -10.52 3.34 -28.42
CA ALA A 5 -9.76 3.11 -27.18
C ALA A 5 -10.57 3.50 -25.93
N LYS A 6 -11.43 4.53 -26.03
CA LYS A 6 -12.34 4.91 -24.94
C LYS A 6 -13.42 3.85 -24.71
N GLU A 7 -14.03 3.32 -25.78
CA GLU A 7 -15.05 2.28 -25.70
C GLU A 7 -14.50 0.95 -25.14
N GLN A 8 -13.29 0.54 -25.52
CA GLN A 8 -12.64 -0.65 -24.95
C GLN A 8 -12.30 -0.48 -23.46
N ARG A 9 -11.90 0.73 -23.05
CA ARG A 9 -11.66 1.05 -21.64
C ARG A 9 -12.95 0.99 -20.82
N GLN A 10 -14.06 1.52 -21.34
CA GLN A 10 -15.38 1.44 -20.70
C GLN A 10 -15.86 0.00 -20.57
N LYS A 11 -15.78 -0.81 -21.63
CA LYS A 11 -16.15 -2.23 -21.57
C LYS A 11 -15.34 -3.01 -20.53
N ARG A 12 -14.03 -2.74 -20.41
CA ARG A 12 -13.18 -3.36 -19.36
C ARG A 12 -13.59 -2.95 -17.95
N LEU A 13 -14.02 -1.70 -17.75
CA LEU A 13 -14.48 -1.19 -16.46
C LEU A 13 -15.85 -1.77 -16.09
N GLU A 14 -16.76 -1.92 -17.06
CA GLU A 14 -18.06 -2.57 -16.88
C GLU A 14 -17.90 -4.06 -16.55
N LEU A 15 -17.01 -4.76 -17.26
CA LEU A 15 -16.69 -6.16 -16.98
C LEU A 15 -16.08 -6.33 -15.58
N LYS A 16 -15.20 -5.41 -15.16
CA LYS A 16 -14.66 -5.39 -13.78
C LYS A 16 -15.73 -5.08 -12.72
N ARG A 17 -16.83 -4.42 -13.11
CA ARG A 17 -17.98 -4.15 -12.23
C ARG A 17 -18.93 -5.35 -12.10
N THR A 18 -18.95 -6.25 -13.08
CA THR A 18 -19.83 -7.44 -13.08
C THR A 18 -19.14 -8.70 -12.58
N VAL A 19 -17.81 -8.76 -12.67
CA VAL A 19 -17.02 -9.83 -12.05
C VAL A 19 -16.97 -9.59 -10.56
N GLU A 20 -17.77 -10.36 -9.80
CA GLU A 20 -17.63 -10.42 -8.35
C GLU A 20 -16.19 -10.77 -8.03
N THR A 21 -15.53 -9.88 -7.31
CA THR A 21 -14.13 -10.04 -6.92
C THR A 21 -14.01 -11.24 -5.98
N ALA A 22 -12.86 -11.93 -5.99
CA ALA A 22 -12.61 -13.04 -5.06
C ALA A 22 -12.87 -12.63 -3.59
N GLU A 23 -12.58 -11.38 -3.25
CA GLU A 23 -12.87 -10.77 -1.95
C GLU A 23 -14.37 -10.62 -1.64
N GLU A 24 -15.22 -10.38 -2.64
CA GLU A 24 -16.68 -10.32 -2.49
C GLU A 24 -17.27 -11.71 -2.23
N ILE A 25 -16.75 -12.72 -2.93
CA ILE A 25 -17.12 -14.12 -2.74
C ILE A 25 -16.73 -14.58 -1.34
N GLU A 26 -15.49 -14.30 -0.91
CA GLU A 26 -15.00 -14.61 0.44
C GLU A 26 -15.82 -13.90 1.53
N ARG A 27 -16.14 -12.62 1.33
CA ARG A 27 -17.02 -11.86 2.24
C ARG A 27 -18.41 -12.49 2.36
N ARG A 28 -19.00 -12.92 1.25
CA ARG A 28 -20.28 -13.63 1.25
C ARG A 28 -20.20 -14.95 2.00
N GLN A 29 -19.15 -15.74 1.77
CA GLN A 29 -18.95 -17.01 2.47
C GLN A 29 -18.80 -16.79 3.98
N LYS A 30 -18.00 -15.80 4.39
CA LYS A 30 -17.83 -15.42 5.79
C LYS A 30 -19.17 -15.01 6.44
N TRP A 31 -19.98 -14.24 5.72
CA TRP A 31 -21.31 -13.82 6.19
C TRP A 31 -22.27 -15.01 6.33
N THR A 32 -22.28 -15.92 5.35
CA THR A 32 -23.09 -17.15 5.40
C THR A 32 -22.69 -18.04 6.57
N LEU A 33 -21.40 -18.16 6.89
CA LEU A 33 -20.93 -18.92 8.05
C LEU A 33 -21.37 -18.29 9.37
N LEU A 34 -21.30 -16.96 9.47
CA LEU A 34 -21.72 -16.22 10.66
C LEU A 34 -23.23 -16.36 10.90
N LEU A 35 -24.05 -16.29 9.84
CA LEU A 35 -25.49 -16.56 9.93
C LEU A 35 -25.78 -18.00 10.37
N LYS A 36 -25.08 -18.99 9.81
CA LYS A 36 -25.20 -20.40 10.26
C LYS A 36 -24.90 -20.56 11.75
N GLN A 37 -23.88 -19.87 12.28
CA GLN A 37 -23.55 -19.89 13.71
C GLN A 37 -24.64 -19.27 14.59
N ILE A 38 -25.35 -18.27 14.10
CA ILE A 38 -26.46 -17.60 14.81
C ILE A 38 -27.74 -18.45 14.77
N ASP A 39 -28.05 -19.01 13.61
CA ASP A 39 -29.25 -19.80 13.36
C ASP A 39 -29.15 -21.23 13.91
N THR A 40 -27.95 -21.68 14.30
CA THR A 40 -27.79 -22.96 15.00
C THR A 40 -28.61 -22.88 16.29
N PRO A 41 -29.73 -23.62 16.40
CA PRO A 41 -30.55 -23.53 17.59
C PRO A 41 -29.64 -23.86 18.77
N ALA A 42 -29.62 -22.97 19.77
CA ALA A 42 -29.05 -23.30 21.06
C ALA A 42 -29.74 -24.60 21.47
N ARG A 43 -28.99 -25.72 21.42
CA ARG A 43 -29.45 -27.04 21.86
C ARG A 43 -30.28 -26.80 23.12
N PRO A 44 -31.54 -27.28 23.19
CA PRO A 44 -32.41 -26.98 24.31
C PRO A 44 -31.60 -27.20 25.59
N ARG A 45 -31.43 -26.11 26.33
CA ARG A 45 -30.79 -26.09 27.64
C ARG A 45 -31.68 -26.89 28.56
N THR A 46 -31.62 -28.22 28.48
CA THR A 46 -31.76 -28.99 29.69
C THR A 46 -30.56 -28.55 30.52
N MET A 47 -30.82 -28.02 31.71
CA MET A 47 -29.82 -28.03 32.76
C MET A 47 -29.52 -29.50 33.01
N SER A 48 -28.68 -30.10 32.17
CA SER A 48 -28.04 -31.36 32.49
C SER A 48 -27.24 -31.04 33.73
N ALA A 49 -27.61 -31.68 34.83
CA ALA A 49 -26.71 -31.83 35.97
C ALA A 49 -25.28 -32.10 35.46
N PRO A 50 -24.23 -31.67 36.18
CA PRO A 50 -22.85 -31.99 35.81
C PRO A 50 -22.80 -33.46 35.42
N GLN A 51 -22.32 -33.74 34.20
CA GLN A 51 -22.25 -35.12 33.71
C GLN A 51 -21.24 -35.82 34.60
N MET A 52 -21.76 -36.50 35.61
CA MET A 52 -20.98 -37.21 36.61
C MET A 52 -20.79 -38.62 36.10
N LEU A 53 -19.62 -38.88 35.53
CA LEU A 53 -19.23 -40.22 35.11
C LEU A 53 -18.63 -40.92 36.33
N THR A 54 -19.05 -42.15 36.61
CA THR A 54 -18.52 -42.93 37.72
C THR A 54 -18.02 -44.30 37.25
N TRP A 55 -16.88 -44.70 37.78
CA TRP A 55 -16.28 -46.01 37.61
C TRP A 55 -16.02 -46.60 38.98
N HIS A 56 -16.47 -47.83 39.22
CA HIS A 56 -16.22 -48.50 40.48
C HIS A 56 -16.02 -49.99 40.26
N SER A 57 -15.20 -50.59 41.11
CA SER A 57 -15.05 -52.03 41.22
C SER A 57 -14.74 -52.37 42.66
N SER A 58 -15.36 -53.42 43.20
CA SER A 58 -15.09 -53.89 44.56
C SER A 58 -13.96 -54.91 44.62
N HIS A 59 -13.64 -55.58 43.50
CA HIS A 59 -12.76 -56.76 43.46
C HIS A 59 -11.79 -56.73 42.27
N ALA A 60 -11.19 -55.57 41.98
CA ALA A 60 -10.17 -55.50 40.94
C ALA A 60 -8.88 -56.19 41.41
N VAL A 61 -8.39 -57.17 40.67
CA VAL A 61 -7.16 -57.89 41.04
C VAL A 61 -5.96 -57.25 40.35
N VAL A 62 -5.02 -56.74 41.14
CA VAL A 62 -3.72 -56.28 40.66
C VAL A 62 -2.72 -57.41 40.85
N ALA A 63 -2.24 -57.99 39.73
CA ALA A 63 -1.33 -59.13 39.76
C ALA A 63 -0.01 -58.79 40.49
N ALA A 64 0.67 -59.82 41.00
CA ALA A 64 2.05 -59.67 41.47
C ALA A 64 2.94 -59.23 40.31
N ALA A 65 3.89 -58.34 40.59
CA ALA A 65 4.78 -57.71 39.61
C ALA A 65 4.04 -57.01 38.44
N GLY A 66 2.81 -56.55 38.66
CA GLY A 66 1.98 -55.94 37.63
C GLY A 66 1.32 -54.63 38.06
N LYS A 67 0.55 -54.04 37.15
CA LYS A 67 -0.18 -52.78 37.37
C LYS A 67 -1.60 -52.86 36.82
N PHE A 68 -2.50 -52.08 37.41
CA PHE A 68 -3.87 -51.87 36.94
C PHE A 68 -4.05 -50.40 36.58
N GLU A 69 -4.54 -50.14 35.37
CA GLU A 69 -4.69 -48.79 34.81
C GLU A 69 -6.15 -48.53 34.45
N LEU A 70 -6.67 -47.39 34.88
CA LEU A 70 -8.00 -46.91 34.51
C LEU A 70 -7.88 -45.63 33.69
N PRO A 71 -8.01 -45.71 32.34
CA PRO A 71 -8.03 -44.53 31.49
C PRO A 71 -9.41 -43.86 31.53
N VAL A 72 -9.41 -42.58 31.89
CA VAL A 72 -10.59 -41.71 31.99
C VAL A 72 -10.45 -40.59 30.98
N ARG A 73 -11.35 -40.55 29.99
CA ARG A 73 -11.39 -39.51 28.97
C ARG A 73 -12.05 -38.25 29.51
N VAL A 74 -11.38 -37.11 29.40
CA VAL A 74 -11.86 -35.80 29.84
C VAL A 74 -12.08 -34.90 28.63
N GLU A 75 -13.32 -34.45 28.45
CA GLU A 75 -13.70 -33.62 27.28
C GLU A 75 -13.64 -32.10 27.55
N HIS A 76 -13.69 -31.69 28.81
CA HIS A 76 -13.83 -30.29 29.20
C HIS A 76 -12.75 -29.87 30.21
N ALA A 77 -12.14 -28.70 29.97
CA ALA A 77 -11.23 -28.07 30.92
C ALA A 77 -11.98 -27.70 32.21
N GLY A 78 -11.32 -27.86 33.36
CA GLY A 78 -11.93 -27.58 34.66
C GLY A 78 -12.83 -28.69 35.21
N SER A 79 -12.83 -29.87 34.58
CA SER A 79 -13.48 -31.06 35.14
C SER A 79 -12.80 -31.48 36.45
N GLU A 80 -13.59 -32.00 37.39
CA GLU A 80 -13.11 -32.41 38.70
C GLU A 80 -13.12 -33.94 38.81
N LEU A 81 -11.95 -34.53 39.00
CA LEU A 81 -11.75 -35.97 39.20
C LEU A 81 -11.65 -36.26 40.70
N SER A 82 -12.60 -37.02 41.20
CA SER A 82 -12.61 -37.56 42.56
C SER A 82 -12.30 -39.06 42.52
N TYR A 83 -11.52 -39.54 43.49
CA TYR A 83 -11.22 -40.96 43.61
C TYR A 83 -11.22 -41.37 45.08
N THR A 84 -11.58 -42.62 45.32
CA THR A 84 -11.53 -43.28 46.62
C THR A 84 -11.16 -44.74 46.40
N PHE A 85 -10.17 -45.26 47.12
CA PHE A 85 -9.81 -46.68 47.00
C PHE A 85 -9.29 -47.27 48.32
N ASN A 86 -9.40 -48.59 48.41
CA ASN A 86 -8.96 -49.44 49.52
C ASN A 86 -8.37 -50.73 48.94
N THR A 87 -7.41 -51.32 49.65
CA THR A 87 -6.86 -52.64 49.35
C THR A 87 -7.07 -53.56 50.54
N LYS A 88 -7.27 -54.86 50.34
CA LYS A 88 -7.67 -55.75 51.44
C LYS A 88 -6.61 -55.94 52.54
N ASP A 89 -5.38 -56.30 52.16
CA ASP A 89 -4.39 -56.82 53.13
C ASP A 89 -3.02 -56.12 53.07
N MET A 90 -2.72 -55.39 51.98
CA MET A 90 -1.38 -54.86 51.70
C MET A 90 -1.46 -53.45 51.10
N ASP A 91 -0.38 -52.69 51.22
CA ASP A 91 -0.24 -51.37 50.58
C ASP A 91 -0.21 -51.44 49.05
N ILE A 92 -0.36 -50.33 48.33
CA ILE A 92 -0.23 -50.29 46.86
C ILE A 92 0.42 -48.97 46.41
N ASN A 93 1.19 -48.99 45.33
CA ASN A 93 1.72 -47.76 44.74
C ASN A 93 0.64 -47.10 43.88
N PHE A 94 0.39 -45.81 44.08
CA PHE A 94 -0.68 -45.10 43.37
C PHE A 94 -0.13 -43.85 42.70
N SER A 95 -0.52 -43.64 41.45
CA SER A 95 -0.21 -42.43 40.69
C SER A 95 -1.36 -42.04 39.76
N ILE A 96 -1.37 -40.77 39.37
CA ILE A 96 -2.30 -40.25 38.37
C ILE A 96 -1.48 -39.48 37.35
N THR A 97 -1.58 -39.88 36.09
CA THR A 97 -0.96 -39.19 34.96
C THR A 97 -2.04 -38.55 34.09
N PHE A 98 -1.72 -37.41 33.50
CA PHE A 98 -2.57 -36.73 32.53
C PHE A 98 -1.84 -36.64 31.19
N ALA A 99 -2.37 -37.33 30.19
CA ALA A 99 -1.94 -37.24 28.81
C ALA A 99 -2.77 -36.18 28.08
N GLY A 100 -2.20 -34.97 28.00
CA GLY A 100 -2.78 -33.85 27.24
C GLY A 100 -2.32 -33.82 25.77
N THR A 101 -2.57 -32.70 25.08
CA THR A 101 -2.21 -32.52 23.66
C THR A 101 -0.69 -32.39 23.42
N THR A 102 0.12 -32.18 24.45
CA THR A 102 1.54 -31.80 24.29
C THR A 102 2.52 -32.52 25.23
N SER A 103 2.08 -33.13 26.34
CA SER A 103 2.96 -33.93 27.22
C SER A 103 2.15 -34.79 28.22
N GLU A 104 2.77 -35.85 28.76
CA GLU A 104 2.28 -36.62 29.90
C GLU A 104 2.82 -36.02 31.20
N GLU A 105 1.93 -35.56 32.09
CA GLU A 105 2.30 -34.93 33.36
C GLU A 105 1.74 -35.72 34.55
N TYR A 106 2.52 -35.84 35.63
CA TYR A 106 2.04 -36.45 36.88
C TYR A 106 1.18 -35.45 37.66
N MET A 107 -0.12 -35.74 37.74
CA MET A 107 -1.04 -35.05 38.65
C MET A 107 -0.83 -35.52 40.10
N VAL A 108 -0.56 -36.82 40.26
CA VAL A 108 -0.16 -37.42 41.54
C VAL A 108 1.07 -38.29 41.27
N HIS A 109 2.16 -37.96 41.94
CA HIS A 109 3.41 -38.71 41.81
C HIS A 109 3.24 -40.11 42.43
N PRO A 110 3.92 -41.14 41.88
CA PRO A 110 3.88 -42.50 42.42
C PRO A 110 4.22 -42.51 43.91
N THR A 111 3.24 -42.86 44.72
CA THR A 111 3.36 -42.90 46.18
C THR A 111 2.83 -44.22 46.71
N ARG A 112 3.58 -44.83 47.62
CA ARG A 112 3.17 -46.05 48.31
C ARG A 112 2.14 -45.73 49.38
N CYS A 113 0.92 -46.23 49.18
CA CYS A 113 -0.23 -45.94 50.03
C CYS A 113 -0.61 -47.18 50.84
N ALA A 114 -0.67 -47.05 52.18
CA ALA A 114 -1.19 -48.07 53.08
C ALA A 114 -2.74 -48.11 53.05
N SER A 115 -3.31 -48.30 51.86
CA SER A 115 -4.76 -48.20 51.63
C SER A 115 -5.58 -49.26 52.38
N HIS A 116 -4.94 -50.33 52.87
CA HIS A 116 -5.52 -51.38 53.70
C HIS A 116 -5.77 -50.98 55.16
N GLU A 117 -5.00 -50.00 55.67
CA GLU A 117 -5.21 -49.46 57.01
C GLU A 117 -6.23 -48.32 57.00
N SER A 118 -6.19 -47.49 55.95
CA SER A 118 -7.10 -46.35 55.79
C SER A 118 -7.44 -46.11 54.32
N THR A 119 -8.73 -45.93 54.04
CA THR A 119 -9.20 -45.64 52.69
C THR A 119 -8.60 -44.33 52.17
N ILE A 120 -7.96 -44.39 51.01
CA ILE A 120 -7.37 -43.22 50.36
C ILE A 120 -8.44 -42.53 49.53
N ARG A 121 -8.54 -41.20 49.66
CA ARG A 121 -9.44 -40.36 48.87
C ARG A 121 -8.74 -39.09 48.42
N GLY A 122 -9.11 -38.59 47.25
CA GLY A 122 -8.57 -37.34 46.73
C GLY A 122 -9.47 -36.74 45.66
N CYS A 123 -9.22 -35.47 45.37
CA CYS A 123 -9.92 -34.72 44.34
C CYS A 123 -8.92 -33.83 43.59
N HIS A 124 -8.92 -33.88 42.26
CA HIS A 124 -8.03 -33.10 41.41
C HIS A 124 -8.79 -32.44 40.28
N LYS A 125 -8.45 -31.18 40.00
CA LYS A 125 -8.97 -30.46 38.84
C LYS A 125 -8.12 -30.77 37.62
N VAL A 126 -8.75 -31.20 36.55
CA VAL A 126 -8.07 -31.53 35.29
C VAL A 126 -7.87 -30.24 34.48
N PRO A 127 -6.63 -29.92 34.06
CA PRO A 127 -6.30 -28.62 33.46
C PRO A 127 -6.95 -28.41 32.08
N GLY A 128 -7.20 -29.49 31.34
CA GLY A 128 -7.70 -29.40 29.97
C GLY A 128 -8.30 -30.70 29.45
N PRO A 129 -8.75 -30.72 28.19
CA PRO A 129 -9.19 -31.94 27.52
C PRO A 129 -8.00 -32.89 27.30
N GLY A 130 -8.20 -34.18 27.59
CA GLY A 130 -7.15 -35.19 27.52
C GLY A 130 -7.58 -36.50 28.16
N THR A 131 -6.62 -37.41 28.40
CA THR A 131 -6.88 -38.68 29.07
C THR A 131 -6.15 -38.69 30.41
N VAL A 132 -6.89 -38.83 31.51
CA VAL A 132 -6.31 -39.06 32.83
C VAL A 132 -6.21 -40.56 33.04
N VAL A 133 -5.04 -41.07 33.43
CA VAL A 133 -4.86 -42.49 33.75
C VAL A 133 -4.55 -42.62 35.22
N LEU A 134 -5.41 -43.33 35.94
CA LEU A 134 -5.16 -43.72 37.33
C LEU A 134 -4.44 -45.07 37.32
N VAL A 135 -3.29 -45.13 37.97
CA VAL A 135 -2.43 -46.31 37.97
C VAL A 135 -2.27 -46.82 39.39
N TRP A 136 -2.66 -48.07 39.60
CA TRP A 136 -2.38 -48.85 40.80
C TRP A 136 -1.30 -49.87 40.49
N ASP A 137 -0.12 -49.61 41.00
CA ASP A 137 1.11 -50.33 40.70
C ASP A 137 1.49 -51.28 41.86
N ASN A 138 1.72 -52.54 41.49
CA ASN A 138 2.13 -53.64 42.36
C ASN A 138 3.46 -54.29 41.89
N GLU A 139 4.26 -53.59 41.08
CA GLU A 139 5.51 -54.11 40.52
C GLU A 139 6.53 -54.50 41.61
N TYR A 140 6.46 -53.86 42.79
CA TYR A 140 7.33 -54.15 43.93
C TYR A 140 6.97 -55.42 44.71
N SER A 141 5.81 -56.06 44.44
CA SER A 141 5.41 -57.31 45.09
C SER A 141 5.53 -58.47 44.11
N TRP A 142 6.50 -59.35 44.31
CA TRP A 142 6.74 -60.46 43.38
C TRP A 142 5.87 -61.70 43.61
N ILE A 143 5.19 -61.79 44.76
CA ILE A 143 4.43 -63.00 45.17
C ILE A 143 2.95 -62.67 45.39
N ASN A 144 2.65 -61.54 46.03
CA ASN A 144 1.28 -61.24 46.46
C ASN A 144 0.56 -60.37 45.43
N SER A 145 -0.57 -60.86 44.93
CA SER A 145 -1.57 -60.04 44.24
C SER A 145 -2.35 -59.19 45.26
N LYS A 146 -2.95 -58.11 44.79
CA LYS A 146 -3.72 -57.18 45.63
C LYS A 146 -5.15 -57.12 45.14
N GLU A 147 -6.08 -57.24 46.07
CA GLU A 147 -7.50 -57.02 45.83
C GLU A 147 -7.82 -55.54 46.10
N LEU A 148 -8.19 -54.82 45.04
CA LEU A 148 -8.44 -53.38 45.01
C LEU A 148 -9.95 -53.12 44.90
N SER A 149 -10.47 -52.33 45.84
CA SER A 149 -11.79 -51.71 45.74
C SER A 149 -11.62 -50.22 45.43
N TYR A 150 -12.18 -49.73 44.33
CA TYR A 150 -12.09 -48.33 43.95
C TYR A 150 -13.44 -47.74 43.54
N HIS A 151 -13.57 -46.43 43.71
CA HIS A 151 -14.64 -45.58 43.21
C HIS A 151 -14.02 -44.29 42.67
N VAL A 152 -14.23 -44.01 41.38
CA VAL A 152 -13.71 -42.85 40.67
C VAL A 152 -14.89 -42.10 40.07
N GLY A 153 -15.00 -40.81 40.35
CA GLY A 153 -16.04 -39.93 39.81
C GLY A 153 -15.42 -38.77 39.05
N LEU A 154 -15.88 -38.51 37.82
CA LEU A 154 -15.51 -37.34 37.03
C LEU A 154 -16.73 -36.43 36.93
N ALA A 155 -16.68 -35.29 37.59
CA ALA A 155 -17.65 -34.22 37.43
C ALA A 155 -17.21 -33.34 36.25
N GLN A 156 -17.77 -33.60 35.07
CA GLN A 156 -17.56 -32.75 33.92
C GLN A 156 -18.46 -31.52 34.06
N THR A 157 -17.89 -30.44 34.55
CA THR A 157 -18.53 -29.13 34.39
C THR A 157 -18.39 -28.76 32.94
N SER A 158 -19.47 -28.86 32.18
CA SER A 158 -19.63 -28.06 30.97
C SER A 158 -19.77 -26.60 31.40
N SER A 159 -18.70 -26.01 31.93
CA SER A 159 -18.68 -24.56 32.06
C SER A 159 -18.90 -24.07 30.63
N PRO A 160 -19.97 -23.31 30.35
CA PRO A 160 -20.10 -22.75 29.02
C PRO A 160 -18.83 -21.91 28.84
N PRO A 161 -17.99 -22.15 27.80
CA PRO A 161 -17.19 -21.04 27.31
C PRO A 161 -18.25 -20.00 26.99
N THR A 162 -18.31 -18.90 27.76
CA THR A 162 -19.33 -17.84 27.66
C THR A 162 -19.86 -17.81 26.26
N GLY A 163 -21.01 -18.48 26.06
CA GLY A 163 -21.46 -18.79 24.72
C GLY A 163 -21.59 -17.45 24.05
N VAL A 164 -20.76 -17.18 23.05
CA VAL A 164 -20.80 -15.91 22.32
C VAL A 164 -22.18 -15.90 21.70
N SER A 165 -23.13 -15.28 22.39
CA SER A 165 -24.52 -15.23 21.95
C SER A 165 -24.47 -14.69 20.53
N GLY A 166 -25.31 -15.19 19.62
CA GLY A 166 -25.37 -14.66 18.26
C GLY A 166 -25.44 -13.12 18.25
N ARG A 167 -26.07 -12.54 19.27
CA ARG A 167 -26.08 -11.10 19.56
C ARG A 167 -24.69 -10.49 19.82
N SER A 168 -23.85 -11.11 20.65
CA SER A 168 -22.47 -10.67 20.93
C SER A 168 -21.56 -10.78 19.70
N LEU A 169 -21.73 -11.81 18.86
CA LEU A 169 -21.00 -11.96 17.61
C LEU A 169 -21.40 -10.87 16.60
N LEU A 170 -22.70 -10.60 16.46
CA LEU A 170 -23.23 -9.54 15.60
C LEU A 170 -22.77 -8.15 16.07
N GLU A 171 -22.78 -7.87 17.37
CA GLU A 171 -22.28 -6.61 17.93
C GLU A 171 -20.79 -6.42 17.65
N GLY A 172 -19.98 -7.49 17.73
CA GLY A 172 -18.56 -7.47 17.37
C GLY A 172 -18.31 -7.20 15.88
N GLU A 173 -19.03 -7.89 14.99
CA GLU A 173 -18.92 -7.68 13.54
C GLU A 173 -19.42 -6.29 13.13
N LEU A 174 -20.50 -5.80 13.74
CA LEU A 174 -21.02 -4.44 13.52
C LEU A 174 -19.98 -3.38 13.87
N ARG A 175 -19.34 -3.49 15.05
CA ARG A 175 -18.27 -2.58 15.46
C ARG A 175 -17.10 -2.59 14.47
N THR A 176 -16.69 -3.79 14.05
CA THR A 176 -15.59 -3.95 13.08
C THR A 176 -15.93 -3.30 11.74
N ARG A 177 -17.16 -3.49 11.25
CA ARG A 177 -17.66 -2.89 10.00
C ARG A 177 -17.77 -1.37 10.10
N GLN A 178 -18.26 -0.85 11.23
CA GLN A 178 -18.36 0.59 11.48
C GLN A 178 -16.99 1.25 11.52
N ALA A 179 -16.01 0.63 12.18
CA ALA A 179 -14.63 1.11 12.20
C ALA A 179 -14.02 1.13 10.79
N LYS A 180 -14.19 0.04 10.02
CA LYS A 180 -13.73 -0.03 8.62
C LYS A 180 -14.40 1.03 7.74
N HIS A 181 -15.72 1.20 7.87
CA HIS A 181 -16.47 2.22 7.14
C HIS A 181 -15.95 3.61 7.46
N ARG A 182 -15.73 3.93 8.74
CA ARG A 182 -15.20 5.22 9.17
C ARG A 182 -13.84 5.52 8.53
N VAL A 183 -12.89 4.59 8.64
CA VAL A 183 -11.54 4.76 8.05
C VAL A 183 -11.62 4.93 6.54
N LEU A 184 -12.43 4.12 5.86
CA LEU A 184 -12.57 4.19 4.41
C LEU A 184 -13.26 5.50 3.97
N ASN A 185 -14.25 5.97 4.72
CA ASN A 185 -14.94 7.22 4.46
C ASN A 185 -14.00 8.43 4.65
N GLU A 186 -13.24 8.47 5.75
CA GLU A 186 -12.21 9.50 5.98
C GLU A 186 -11.16 9.48 4.86
N SER A 187 -10.72 8.29 4.41
CA SER A 187 -9.81 8.16 3.27
C SER A 187 -10.44 8.66 1.96
N TYR A 188 -11.71 8.37 1.73
CA TYR A 188 -12.44 8.81 0.54
C TYR A 188 -12.58 10.33 0.51
N ASP A 189 -12.96 10.96 1.62
CA ASP A 189 -13.10 12.41 1.74
C ASP A 189 -11.76 13.12 1.51
N ASN A 190 -10.67 12.59 2.09
CA ASN A 190 -9.32 13.09 1.84
C ASN A 190 -8.91 12.99 0.37
N LEU A 191 -9.17 11.85 -0.26
CA LEU A 191 -8.83 11.65 -1.68
C LEU A 191 -9.66 12.57 -2.58
N ARG A 192 -10.95 12.75 -2.26
CA ARG A 192 -11.83 13.66 -2.97
C ARG A 192 -11.34 15.10 -2.87
N LEU A 193 -10.92 15.53 -1.68
CA LEU A 193 -10.32 16.85 -1.48
C LEU A 193 -9.00 17.02 -2.26
N GLN A 194 -8.18 15.98 -2.36
CA GLN A 194 -6.98 16.04 -3.19
C GLN A 194 -7.30 16.15 -4.67
N CYS A 195 -8.30 15.40 -5.16
CA CYS A 195 -8.75 15.49 -6.55
C CYS A 195 -9.25 16.89 -6.88
N THR A 196 -10.03 17.53 -6.01
CA THR A 196 -10.50 18.91 -6.25
C THR A 196 -9.36 19.91 -6.22
N LYS A 197 -8.42 19.80 -5.28
CA LYS A 197 -7.21 20.64 -5.24
C LYS A 197 -6.38 20.51 -6.52
N ARG A 198 -6.17 19.27 -7.00
CA ARG A 198 -5.43 19.01 -8.24
C ARG A 198 -6.16 19.53 -9.47
N ALA A 199 -7.48 19.39 -9.53
CA ALA A 199 -8.27 19.96 -10.61
C ALA A 199 -8.12 21.49 -10.66
N ALA A 200 -8.25 22.17 -9.53
CA ALA A 200 -8.06 23.62 -9.46
C ALA A 200 -6.63 24.06 -9.84
N ALA A 201 -5.62 23.26 -9.50
CA ALA A 201 -4.23 23.52 -9.89
C ALA A 201 -4.01 23.33 -11.41
N ILE A 202 -4.64 22.32 -12.01
CA ILE A 202 -4.62 22.11 -13.47
C ILE A 202 -5.23 23.33 -14.16
N ASP A 203 -6.43 23.76 -13.74
CA ASP A 203 -7.10 24.93 -14.30
C ASP A 203 -6.23 26.21 -14.18
N ALA A 204 -5.50 26.37 -13.08
CA ALA A 204 -4.60 27.50 -12.89
C ALA A 204 -3.40 27.45 -13.86
N ILE A 205 -2.78 26.28 -14.02
CA ILE A 205 -1.66 26.08 -14.96
C ILE A 205 -2.12 26.29 -16.41
N GLU A 206 -3.31 25.81 -16.76
CA GLU A 206 -3.88 26.01 -18.10
C GLU A 206 -4.04 27.50 -18.42
N ARG A 207 -4.55 28.31 -17.47
CA ARG A 207 -4.62 29.78 -17.66
C ARG A 207 -3.25 30.43 -17.82
N GLN A 208 -2.25 29.99 -17.05
CA GLN A 208 -0.88 30.51 -17.20
C GLN A 208 -0.29 30.16 -18.57
N LEU A 209 -0.56 28.96 -19.10
CA LEU A 209 -0.15 28.58 -20.44
C LEU A 209 -0.83 29.44 -21.51
N GLU A 210 -2.12 29.71 -21.37
CA GLU A 210 -2.86 30.59 -22.29
C GLU A 210 -2.28 32.01 -22.30
N GLU A 211 -1.97 32.58 -21.13
CA GLU A 211 -1.36 33.91 -20.99
C GLU A 211 0.03 33.95 -21.63
N LEU A 212 0.88 32.98 -21.35
CA LEU A 212 2.22 32.89 -21.95
C LEU A 212 2.16 32.68 -23.46
N GLN A 213 1.18 31.93 -23.97
CA GLN A 213 0.96 31.78 -25.41
C GLN A 213 0.56 33.10 -26.06
N GLN A 214 -0.29 33.90 -25.42
CA GLN A 214 -0.66 35.22 -25.91
C GLN A 214 0.54 36.18 -25.93
N GLN A 215 1.35 36.20 -24.87
CA GLN A 215 2.58 36.99 -24.82
C GLN A 215 3.56 36.60 -25.93
N LEU A 216 3.78 35.29 -26.12
CA LEU A 216 4.65 34.79 -27.18
C LEU A 216 4.15 35.21 -28.57
N GLN A 217 2.84 35.13 -28.81
CA GLN A 217 2.24 35.56 -30.07
C GLN A 217 2.43 37.06 -30.30
N GLN A 218 2.21 37.88 -29.26
CA GLN A 218 2.41 39.32 -29.34
C GLN A 218 3.86 39.69 -29.67
N GLU A 219 4.84 39.06 -29.01
CA GLU A 219 6.26 39.27 -29.30
C GLU A 219 6.63 38.81 -30.72
N ALA A 220 6.05 37.69 -31.18
CA ALA A 220 6.25 37.22 -32.55
C ALA A 220 5.70 38.20 -33.59
N ASP A 221 4.52 38.78 -33.33
CA ASP A 221 3.90 39.77 -34.21
C ASP A 221 4.71 41.09 -34.22
N LEU A 222 5.19 41.53 -33.06
CA LEU A 222 6.07 42.70 -32.95
C LEU A 222 7.38 42.49 -33.72
N HIS A 223 8.04 41.35 -33.53
CA HIS A 223 9.25 41.00 -34.27
C HIS A 223 8.99 40.91 -35.78
N ALA A 224 7.84 40.38 -36.21
CA ALA A 224 7.44 40.37 -37.62
C ALA A 224 7.28 41.80 -38.17
N MET A 225 6.67 42.72 -37.41
CA MET A 225 6.57 44.12 -37.80
C MET A 225 7.95 44.78 -37.90
N GLU A 226 8.81 44.61 -36.90
CA GLU A 226 10.16 45.17 -36.89
C GLU A 226 11.03 44.64 -38.02
N THR A 227 10.96 43.35 -38.34
CA THR A 227 11.66 42.76 -39.49
C THR A 227 11.17 43.34 -40.82
N THR A 228 9.86 43.52 -41.01
CA THR A 228 9.34 44.15 -42.24
C THR A 228 9.76 45.60 -42.38
N GLU A 229 9.87 46.33 -41.27
CA GLU A 229 10.32 47.72 -41.25
C GLU A 229 11.83 47.81 -41.49
N ALA A 230 12.62 46.92 -40.90
CA ALA A 230 14.05 46.79 -41.16
C ALA A 230 14.31 46.51 -42.65
N ASP A 231 13.55 45.61 -43.28
CA ASP A 231 13.63 45.33 -44.71
C ASP A 231 13.26 46.56 -45.56
N ARG A 232 12.24 47.33 -45.15
CA ARG A 232 11.84 48.58 -45.83
C ARG A 232 12.97 49.60 -45.77
N VAL A 233 13.50 49.87 -44.59
CA VAL A 233 14.61 50.82 -44.39
C VAL A 233 15.88 50.34 -45.10
N GLY A 234 16.18 49.03 -45.06
CA GLY A 234 17.31 48.44 -45.78
C GLY A 234 17.24 48.70 -47.28
N ARG A 235 16.07 48.53 -47.91
CA ARG A 235 15.86 48.87 -49.32
C ARG A 235 16.07 50.36 -49.61
N GLU A 236 15.62 51.25 -48.73
CA GLU A 236 15.85 52.69 -48.88
C GLU A 236 17.34 53.06 -48.79
N VAL A 237 18.06 52.43 -47.85
CA VAL A 237 19.51 52.58 -47.72
C VAL A 237 20.23 52.12 -48.99
N ASP A 238 19.84 50.98 -49.55
CA ASP A 238 20.43 50.45 -50.79
C ASP A 238 20.19 51.37 -51.99
N VAL A 239 18.99 51.95 -52.12
CA VAL A 239 18.67 52.93 -53.16
C VAL A 239 19.56 54.17 -53.03
N VAL A 240 19.66 54.75 -51.84
CA VAL A 240 20.51 55.93 -51.60
C VAL A 240 21.98 55.60 -51.84
N ALA A 241 22.45 54.42 -51.45
CA ALA A 241 23.81 53.96 -51.72
C ALA A 241 24.09 53.85 -53.23
N ALA A 242 23.13 53.35 -54.00
CA ALA A 242 23.23 53.26 -55.46
C ALA A 242 23.24 54.65 -56.12
N GLU A 243 22.40 55.58 -55.66
CA GLU A 243 22.39 56.97 -56.13
C GLU A 243 23.74 57.66 -55.86
N LEU A 244 24.28 57.54 -54.63
CA LEU A 244 25.58 58.08 -54.25
C LEU A 244 26.71 57.50 -55.11
N ALA A 245 26.69 56.20 -55.39
CA ALA A 245 27.66 55.57 -56.28
C ALA A 245 27.55 56.11 -57.71
N GLY A 246 26.33 56.31 -58.21
CA GLY A 246 26.06 56.93 -59.51
C GLY A 246 26.60 58.36 -59.59
N PHE A 247 26.34 59.19 -58.57
CA PHE A 247 26.89 60.54 -58.47
C PHE A 247 28.42 60.54 -58.45
N ALA A 248 29.04 59.61 -57.73
CA ALA A 248 30.49 59.48 -57.71
C ALA A 248 31.05 59.14 -59.09
N ILE A 249 30.44 58.20 -59.82
CA ILE A 249 30.87 57.84 -61.19
C ILE A 249 30.74 59.04 -62.14
N LEU A 250 29.63 59.79 -62.06
CA LEU A 250 29.42 61.00 -62.84
C LEU A 250 30.48 62.07 -62.53
N ALA A 251 30.76 62.31 -61.25
CA ALA A 251 31.79 63.25 -60.83
C ALA A 251 33.18 62.87 -61.36
N HIS A 252 33.54 61.59 -61.31
CA HIS A 252 34.81 61.08 -61.87
C HIS A 252 34.85 61.23 -63.40
N THR A 253 33.73 60.99 -64.09
CA THR A 253 33.65 61.12 -65.56
C THR A 253 33.79 62.58 -66.00
N VAL A 254 33.10 63.50 -65.33
CA VAL A 254 33.23 64.95 -65.58
C VAL A 254 34.64 65.43 -65.27
N ALA A 255 35.23 64.99 -64.17
CA ALA A 255 36.63 65.29 -63.83
C ALA A 255 37.60 64.81 -64.93
N GLY A 256 37.40 63.60 -65.46
CA GLY A 256 38.19 63.06 -66.57
C GLY A 256 38.02 63.85 -67.87
N PHE A 257 36.79 64.27 -68.19
CA PHE A 257 36.51 65.08 -69.39
C PHE A 257 37.14 66.48 -69.30
N VAL A 258 37.05 67.14 -68.14
CA VAL A 258 37.69 68.43 -67.90
C VAL A 258 39.22 68.31 -67.86
N GLY A 259 39.76 67.21 -67.31
CA GLY A 259 41.19 66.90 -67.36
C GLY A 259 41.71 66.67 -68.79
N ALA A 260 40.90 66.09 -69.68
CA ALA A 260 41.23 65.94 -71.09
C ALA A 260 41.18 67.28 -71.84
N TYR A 261 40.21 68.15 -71.53
CA TYR A 261 40.06 69.46 -72.16
C TYR A 261 41.15 70.47 -71.74
N THR A 262 41.57 70.44 -70.47
CA THR A 262 42.65 71.29 -69.94
C THR A 262 44.02 70.96 -70.54
N ARG A 263 44.25 69.72 -70.99
CA ARG A 263 45.46 69.34 -71.76
C ARG A 263 45.52 69.92 -73.18
N VAL A 264 44.42 70.46 -73.71
CA VAL A 264 44.31 70.92 -75.10
C VAL A 264 44.31 72.45 -75.23
N LEU A 265 44.14 73.21 -74.14
CA LEU A 265 44.08 74.69 -74.18
C LEU A 265 44.87 75.35 -73.05
N PRO A 266 45.83 76.27 -73.34
CA PRO A 266 46.62 76.92 -72.32
C PRO A 266 45.90 78.17 -71.79
N THR A 267 45.12 78.07 -70.71
CA THR A 267 44.66 79.25 -69.95
C THR A 267 44.57 78.97 -68.44
N GLY A 268 45.56 79.46 -67.68
CA GLY A 268 45.80 79.15 -66.25
C GLY A 268 44.84 79.74 -65.22
N ARG A 269 43.60 80.13 -65.58
CA ARG A 269 42.58 80.59 -64.60
C ARG A 269 41.46 79.59 -64.34
N LEU A 270 41.18 78.69 -65.29
CA LEU A 270 40.15 77.65 -65.12
C LEU A 270 40.67 76.45 -64.32
N GLU A 271 41.95 76.11 -64.43
CA GLU A 271 42.55 74.98 -63.71
C GLU A 271 42.51 75.14 -62.18
N ALA A 272 42.74 76.35 -61.67
CA ALA A 272 42.73 76.60 -60.23
C ALA A 272 41.34 76.41 -59.61
N VAL A 273 40.28 76.83 -60.31
CA VAL A 273 38.89 76.73 -59.83
C VAL A 273 38.38 75.30 -59.92
N VAL A 274 38.68 74.60 -61.02
CA VAL A 274 38.29 73.20 -61.20
C VAL A 274 39.06 72.28 -60.24
N GLY A 275 40.36 72.49 -60.07
CA GLY A 275 41.18 71.73 -59.14
C GLY A 275 40.71 71.89 -57.68
N LEU A 276 40.31 73.10 -57.29
CA LEU A 276 39.77 73.36 -55.95
C LEU A 276 38.45 72.60 -55.73
N LEU A 277 37.52 72.65 -56.70
CA LEU A 277 36.23 71.95 -56.66
C LEU A 277 36.38 70.44 -56.62
N LEU A 278 37.29 69.87 -57.41
CA LEU A 278 37.56 68.43 -57.39
C LEU A 278 38.20 68.00 -56.06
N SER A 279 39.08 68.82 -55.49
CA SER A 279 39.70 68.53 -54.19
C SER A 279 38.74 68.61 -53.01
N THR A 280 37.71 69.47 -53.07
CA THR A 280 36.69 69.60 -52.03
C THR A 280 35.67 68.47 -52.13
N LEU A 281 35.25 68.10 -53.35
CA LEU A 281 34.40 66.93 -53.58
C LEU A 281 35.09 65.63 -53.15
N ASN A 282 36.37 65.45 -53.48
CA ASN A 282 37.11 64.24 -53.08
C ASN A 282 37.32 64.16 -51.55
N ARG A 283 37.55 65.30 -50.89
CA ARG A 283 37.61 65.35 -49.42
C ARG A 283 36.27 65.07 -48.77
N ALA A 284 35.17 65.57 -49.33
CA ALA A 284 33.83 65.25 -48.85
C ALA A 284 33.53 63.75 -48.98
N TRP A 285 33.89 63.13 -50.11
CA TRP A 285 33.72 61.69 -50.32
C TRP A 285 34.40 60.84 -49.24
N HIS A 286 35.67 61.11 -48.94
CA HIS A 286 36.42 60.34 -47.96
C HIS A 286 36.05 60.65 -46.50
N ALA A 287 35.62 61.88 -46.19
CA ALA A 287 35.34 62.30 -44.82
C ALA A 287 33.93 61.87 -44.33
N THR A 288 32.93 61.85 -45.21
CA THR A 288 31.54 61.60 -44.79
C THR A 288 30.92 60.36 -45.41
N LEU A 289 31.23 60.04 -46.67
CA LEU A 289 30.52 58.98 -47.41
C LEU A 289 31.16 57.60 -47.29
N ALA A 290 32.50 57.52 -47.33
CA ALA A 290 33.21 56.24 -47.21
C ALA A 290 32.95 55.49 -45.87
N PRO A 291 32.87 56.14 -44.69
CA PRO A 291 32.60 55.45 -43.43
C PRO A 291 31.17 54.90 -43.32
N LEU A 292 30.19 55.59 -43.95
CA LEU A 292 28.78 55.19 -43.93
C LEU A 292 28.55 53.91 -44.75
N LEU A 293 29.20 53.80 -45.91
CA LEU A 293 29.13 52.60 -46.76
C LEU A 293 29.85 51.38 -46.17
N LEU A 294 30.90 51.59 -45.37
CA LEU A 294 31.58 50.50 -44.64
C LEU A 294 30.75 49.97 -43.46
N ARG A 295 30.00 50.84 -42.77
CA ARG A 295 29.11 50.44 -41.66
C ARG A 295 27.91 49.63 -42.14
N ALA A 296 27.36 49.95 -43.31
CA ALA A 296 26.22 49.24 -43.91
C ALA A 296 26.56 47.79 -44.34
N LYS A 297 27.84 47.42 -44.48
CA LYS A 297 28.27 46.05 -44.85
C LYS A 297 28.54 45.13 -43.65
N THR A 298 28.49 45.64 -42.43
CA THR A 298 28.89 44.92 -41.21
C THR A 298 27.74 44.58 -40.24
N THR A 299 26.51 44.90 -40.60
CA THR A 299 25.26 44.60 -39.86
C THR A 299 24.35 43.76 -40.74
#